data_AF-A0A6G1SA82-F1
#
_entry.id   AF-A0A6G1SA82-F1
#
_cell.length_a   1.000
_cell.length_b   1.000
_cell.length_c   1.000
_cell.angle_alpha   90.00
_cell.angle_beta   90.00
_cell.angle_gamma   90.00
#
_symmetry.space_group_name_H-M   'P 1'
#
loop_
_entity.id
_entity.type
_entity.pdbx_description
1 polymer ?
#
loop_
_entity_poly.entity_id
_entity_poly.type
_entity_poly.pdbx_seq_one_letter_code
_entity_poly.pdbx_strand_id
1 'polypeptide(L)'
;MANTDALSFFKDFMAGGVSAAVSKTAVAPIERVKLLLQVQAASTQIAADKQYKGIVDCFVRIPKEQGVLSFWRGNLANVIRYFPTQALNFAFKDIYKQIFLGGVDKNTQFWRYFAGNLASGGAAGASSLCIVYPLDFARTRLAADIGKGTTDRQYNGL
;
A
#
# COMPACT_ATOMS: atom_id res chain seq x y z
N MET A 1 27.28 -1.07 23.88
CA MET A 1 26.02 -1.85 23.77
C MET A 1 24.95 -1.08 23.01
N ALA A 2 24.55 0.13 23.41
CA ALA A 2 23.50 0.91 22.68
C ALA A 2 23.75 1.14 21.18
N ASN A 3 25.00 1.32 20.74
CA ASN A 3 25.33 1.56 19.32
C ASN A 3 25.18 0.28 18.46
N THR A 4 25.27 -0.90 19.08
CA THR A 4 25.11 -2.20 18.40
C THR A 4 23.63 -2.50 18.15
N ASP A 5 22.76 -2.13 19.10
CA ASP A 5 21.31 -2.34 19.03
C ASP A 5 20.62 -1.41 18.02
N ALA A 6 21.06 -0.15 17.94
CA ALA A 6 20.59 0.78 16.92
C ALA A 6 21.00 0.33 15.49
N LEU A 7 22.20 -0.23 15.36
CA LEU A 7 22.70 -0.75 14.09
C LEU A 7 21.93 -2.02 13.68
N SER A 8 21.65 -2.94 14.60
CA SER A 8 20.84 -4.13 14.28
C SER A 8 19.41 -3.76 13.91
N PHE A 9 18.80 -2.82 14.64
CA PHE A 9 17.48 -2.30 14.29
C PHE A 9 17.46 -1.70 12.88
N PHE A 10 18.44 -0.85 12.55
CA PHE A 10 18.52 -0.25 11.22
C PHE A 10 18.70 -1.30 10.11
N LYS A 11 19.51 -2.34 10.36
CA LYS A 11 19.68 -3.46 9.43
C LYS A 11 18.36 -4.19 9.19
N ASP A 12 17.63 -4.52 10.25
CA ASP A 12 16.33 -5.21 10.15
C ASP A 12 15.28 -4.35 9.45
N PHE A 13 15.26 -3.04 9.75
CA PHE A 13 14.39 -2.07 9.11
C PHE A 13 14.65 -1.98 7.60
N MET A 14 15.92 -1.88 7.21
CA MET A 14 16.32 -1.83 5.80
C MET A 14 16.08 -3.16 5.08
N ALA A 15 16.41 -4.29 5.71
CA ALA A 15 16.15 -5.62 5.16
C ALA A 15 14.65 -5.85 4.92
N GLY A 16 13.82 -5.46 5.89
CA GLY A 16 12.37 -5.48 5.74
C GLY A 16 11.89 -4.56 4.61
N GLY A 17 12.47 -3.37 4.47
CA GLY A 17 12.16 -2.43 3.38
C GLY A 17 12.51 -2.95 2.00
N VAL A 18 13.68 -3.55 1.83
CA VAL A 18 14.09 -4.18 0.58
C VAL A 18 13.20 -5.39 0.25
N SER A 19 12.93 -6.24 1.24
CA SER A 19 12.03 -7.39 1.08
C SER A 19 10.61 -6.96 0.64
N ALA A 20 10.09 -5.92 1.28
CA ALA A 20 8.80 -5.34 0.92
C ALA A 20 8.82 -4.73 -0.48
N ALA A 21 9.87 -4.00 -0.84
CA ALA A 21 10.02 -3.39 -2.16
C ALA A 21 10.03 -4.45 -3.28
N VAL A 22 10.80 -5.52 -3.09
CA VAL A 22 10.86 -6.66 -4.04
C VAL A 22 9.49 -7.31 -4.16
N SER A 23 8.85 -7.64 -3.03
CA SER A 23 7.54 -8.29 -3.01
C SER A 23 6.47 -7.44 -3.70
N LYS A 24 6.42 -6.13 -3.40
CA LYS A 24 5.47 -5.19 -4.00
C LYS A 24 5.71 -5.01 -5.50
N THR A 25 6.97 -4.96 -5.92
CA THR A 25 7.33 -4.85 -7.34
C THR A 25 6.99 -6.11 -8.12
N ALA A 26 7.13 -7.29 -7.52
CA ALA A 26 6.74 -8.56 -8.15
C ALA A 26 5.23 -8.65 -8.38
N VAL A 27 4.41 -8.17 -7.44
CA VAL A 27 2.93 -8.20 -7.54
C VAL A 27 2.32 -6.96 -8.19
N ALA A 28 3.10 -5.92 -8.50
CA ALA A 28 2.60 -4.67 -9.07
C ALA A 28 1.78 -4.85 -10.35
N PRO A 29 2.15 -5.75 -11.31
CA PRO A 29 1.36 -5.95 -12.53
C PRO A 29 -0.06 -6.43 -12.25
N ILE A 30 -0.24 -7.44 -11.40
CA ILE A 30 -1.57 -7.97 -11.06
C ILE A 30 -2.36 -6.99 -10.19
N GLU A 31 -1.70 -6.26 -9.29
CA GLU A 31 -2.34 -5.23 -8.48
C GLU A 31 -2.86 -4.08 -9.34
N ARG A 32 -2.13 -3.71 -10.40
CA ARG A 32 -2.59 -2.72 -11.37
C ARG A 32 -3.81 -3.20 -12.16
N VAL A 33 -3.79 -4.45 -12.64
CA VAL A 33 -4.95 -5.04 -13.34
C VAL A 33 -6.18 -5.04 -12.44
N LYS A 34 -6.04 -5.44 -11.18
CA LYS A 34 -7.11 -5.37 -10.18
C LYS A 34 -7.65 -3.95 -10.05
N LEU A 35 -6.77 -2.96 -9.85
CA LEU A 35 -7.18 -1.57 -9.66
C LEU A 35 -7.92 -1.03 -10.88
N LEU A 36 -7.41 -1.24 -12.09
CA LEU A 36 -8.08 -0.81 -13.33
C LEU A 36 -9.48 -1.42 -13.45
N LEU A 37 -9.63 -2.71 -13.21
CA LEU A 37 -10.95 -3.36 -13.26
C LEU A 37 -11.91 -2.81 -12.18
N GLN A 38 -11.40 -2.47 -11.00
CA GLN A 38 -12.20 -1.92 -9.90
C GLN A 38 -12.66 -0.48 -10.14
N VAL A 39 -11.81 0.37 -10.72
CA VAL A 39 -12.07 1.83 -10.80
C VAL A 39 -12.40 2.33 -12.21
N GLN A 40 -12.32 1.50 -13.25
CA GLN A 40 -12.56 1.92 -14.64
C GLN A 40 -13.93 2.55 -14.88
N ALA A 41 -14.97 2.14 -14.15
CA ALA A 41 -16.31 2.72 -14.28
C ALA A 41 -16.37 4.18 -13.79
N ALA A 42 -15.46 4.57 -12.90
CA ALA A 42 -15.34 5.93 -12.39
C ALA A 42 -14.20 6.73 -13.07
N SER A 43 -13.50 6.14 -14.06
CA SER A 43 -12.41 6.81 -14.76
C SER A 43 -12.95 7.74 -15.85
N THR A 44 -12.44 8.96 -15.90
CA THR A 44 -12.77 9.93 -16.96
C THR A 44 -11.98 9.69 -18.25
N GLN A 45 -10.92 8.87 -18.21
CA GLN A 45 -10.09 8.55 -19.37
C GLN A 45 -10.57 7.30 -20.12
N ILE A 46 -11.32 6.42 -19.46
CA ILE A 46 -11.80 5.16 -20.03
C ILE A 46 -13.27 5.34 -20.44
N ALA A 47 -13.51 5.48 -21.74
CA ALA A 47 -14.86 5.48 -22.27
C ALA A 47 -15.57 4.14 -21.99
N ALA A 48 -16.90 4.17 -21.82
CA ALA A 48 -17.69 2.99 -21.43
C ALA A 48 -17.52 1.80 -22.40
N ASP A 49 -17.39 2.08 -23.69
CA ASP A 49 -17.15 1.10 -24.76
C ASP A 49 -15.72 0.53 -24.77
N LYS A 50 -14.79 1.19 -24.08
CA LYS A 50 -13.36 0.82 -24.00
C LYS A 50 -12.95 0.17 -22.69
N GLN A 51 -13.90 -0.05 -21.78
CA GLN A 51 -13.66 -0.75 -20.52
C GLN A 51 -13.05 -2.14 -20.77
N TYR A 52 -12.17 -2.55 -19.87
CA TYR A 52 -11.53 -3.85 -19.90
C TYR A 52 -12.53 -4.94 -19.52
N LYS A 53 -12.57 -6.00 -20.32
CA LYS A 53 -13.56 -7.07 -20.19
C LYS A 53 -13.22 -8.08 -19.09
N GLY A 54 -12.00 -8.04 -18.58
CA GLY A 54 -11.51 -8.94 -17.54
C GLY A 54 -9.99 -8.94 -17.43
N ILE A 55 -9.48 -9.84 -16.60
CA ILE A 55 -8.05 -9.91 -16.23
C ILE A 55 -7.17 -10.15 -17.46
N VAL A 56 -7.52 -11.15 -18.28
CA VAL A 56 -6.73 -11.49 -19.49
C VAL A 56 -6.75 -10.35 -20.50
N ASP A 57 -7.91 -9.73 -20.71
CA ASP A 57 -8.06 -8.56 -21.59
C ASP A 57 -7.16 -7.40 -21.14
N CYS A 58 -7.13 -7.09 -19.83
CA CYS A 58 -6.20 -6.11 -19.27
C CYS A 58 -4.74 -6.46 -19.56
N PHE A 59 -4.30 -7.70 -19.27
CA PHE A 59 -2.88 -8.08 -19.48
C PHE A 59 -2.44 -8.01 -20.94
N VAL A 60 -3.36 -8.25 -21.89
CA VAL A 60 -3.07 -8.17 -23.32
C VAL A 60 -3.09 -6.73 -23.82
N ARG A 61 -4.04 -5.91 -23.36
CA ARG A 61 -4.24 -4.55 -23.85
C ARG A 61 -3.29 -3.53 -23.25
N ILE A 62 -2.99 -3.63 -21.95
CA ILE A 62 -2.12 -2.66 -21.25
C ILE A 62 -0.77 -2.46 -21.96
N PRO A 63 0.00 -3.51 -22.32
CA PRO A 63 1.27 -3.35 -23.02
C PRO A 63 1.13 -2.70 -24.39
N LYS A 64 0.05 -3.02 -25.12
CA LYS A 64 -0.23 -2.49 -26.46
C LYS A 64 -0.67 -1.03 -26.42
N GLU A 65 -1.43 -0.66 -25.39
CA GLU A 65 -1.97 0.68 -25.22
C GLU A 65 -0.93 1.62 -24.63
N GLN A 66 -0.15 1.19 -23.64
CA GLN A 66 0.63 2.09 -22.78
C GLN A 66 2.10 1.65 -22.58
N GLY A 67 2.50 0.51 -23.15
CA GLY A 67 3.82 -0.08 -22.99
C GLY A 67 3.94 -1.03 -21.80
N VAL A 68 4.90 -1.95 -21.85
CA VAL A 68 5.09 -3.00 -20.83
C VAL A 68 5.41 -2.42 -19.45
N LEU A 69 6.22 -1.37 -19.38
CA LEU A 69 6.60 -0.73 -18.11
C LEU A 69 5.40 -0.09 -17.38
N SER A 70 4.28 0.14 -18.06
CA SER A 70 3.10 0.72 -17.46
C SER A 70 2.49 -0.15 -16.35
N PHE A 71 2.75 -1.47 -16.32
CA PHE A 71 2.33 -2.35 -15.22
C PHE A 71 2.81 -1.90 -13.84
N TRP A 72 3.93 -1.16 -13.76
CA TRP A 72 4.49 -0.65 -12.52
C TRP A 72 4.12 0.80 -12.21
N ARG A 73 3.19 1.40 -12.96
CA ARG A 73 2.72 2.76 -12.70
C ARG A 73 2.11 2.86 -11.29
N GLY A 74 2.60 3.80 -10.48
CA GLY A 74 2.24 3.95 -9.06
C GLY A 74 2.95 2.99 -8.09
N ASN A 75 3.83 2.10 -8.54
CA ASN A 75 4.56 1.19 -7.66
C ASN A 75 5.58 1.93 -6.76
N LEU A 76 6.14 3.06 -7.22
CA LEU A 76 7.08 3.85 -6.43
C LEU A 76 6.45 4.33 -5.12
N ALA A 77 5.23 4.88 -5.19
CA ALA A 77 4.47 5.25 -3.99
C ALA A 77 4.24 4.06 -3.05
N ASN A 78 4.00 2.86 -3.59
CA ASN A 78 3.82 1.64 -2.80
C ASN A 78 5.10 1.21 -2.06
N VAL A 79 6.26 1.34 -2.70
CA VAL A 79 7.56 1.03 -2.11
C VAL A 79 7.90 2.06 -1.02
N ILE A 80 7.77 3.36 -1.33
CA ILE A 80 8.05 4.44 -0.38
C ILE A 80 7.17 4.30 0.86
N ARG A 81 5.89 3.95 0.69
CA ARG A 81 4.92 3.82 1.78
C ARG A 81 5.35 2.86 2.89
N TYR A 82 6.17 1.85 2.58
CA TYR A 82 6.64 0.90 3.59
C TYR A 82 7.37 1.61 4.74
N PHE A 83 8.32 2.50 4.43
CA PHE A 83 9.18 3.14 5.42
C PHE A 83 8.41 3.96 6.48
N PRO A 84 7.54 4.93 6.11
CA PRO A 84 6.76 5.67 7.09
C PRO A 84 5.76 4.75 7.81
N THR A 85 5.13 3.79 7.13
CA THR A 85 4.23 2.84 7.81
C THR A 85 4.95 2.02 8.87
N GLN A 86 6.17 1.56 8.62
CA GLN A 86 6.94 0.81 9.60
C GLN A 86 7.44 1.68 10.75
N ALA A 87 7.87 2.91 10.47
CA ALA A 87 8.24 3.87 11.50
C ALA A 87 7.07 4.16 12.45
N LEU A 88 5.86 4.32 11.91
CA LEU A 88 4.65 4.56 12.71
C LEU A 88 4.16 3.33 13.44
N ASN A 89 4.29 2.13 12.85
CA ASN A 89 4.06 0.89 13.57
C ASN A 89 5.00 0.78 14.78
N PHE A 90 6.28 1.10 14.62
CA PHE A 90 7.23 1.10 15.72
C PHE A 90 6.84 2.12 16.81
N ALA A 91 6.42 3.33 16.42
CA ALA A 91 6.02 4.37 17.38
C ALA A 91 4.74 4.05 18.15
N PHE A 92 3.73 3.47 17.48
CA PHE A 92 2.36 3.42 18.03
C PHE A 92 1.89 2.04 18.48
N LYS A 93 2.44 0.96 17.91
CA LYS A 93 1.89 -0.39 18.12
C LYS A 93 1.95 -0.81 19.59
N ASP A 94 3.08 -0.56 20.25
CA ASP A 94 3.26 -0.97 21.65
C ASP A 94 2.45 -0.08 22.60
N ILE A 95 2.37 1.23 22.30
CA ILE A 95 1.53 2.18 23.04
C ILE A 95 0.07 1.74 23.00
N TYR A 96 -0.49 1.52 21.81
CA TYR A 96 -1.90 1.13 21.70
C TYR A 96 -2.16 -0.26 22.25
N LYS A 97 -1.23 -1.21 22.10
CA LYS A 97 -1.37 -2.51 22.76
C LYS A 97 -1.41 -2.38 24.28
N GLN A 98 -0.55 -1.56 24.86
CA GLN A 98 -0.56 -1.34 26.30
C GLN A 98 -1.85 -0.65 26.78
N ILE A 99 -2.35 0.34 26.04
CA ILE A 99 -3.59 1.04 26.37
C ILE A 99 -4.80 0.10 26.32
N PHE A 100 -4.93 -0.72 25.27
CA PHE A 100 -6.13 -1.52 25.03
C PHE A 100 -6.06 -2.97 25.54
N LEU A 101 -4.86 -3.51 25.76
CA LEU A 101 -4.63 -4.89 26.20
C LEU A 101 -3.83 -4.98 27.52
N GLY A 102 -3.45 -3.84 28.11
CA GLY A 102 -2.79 -3.80 29.41
C GLY A 102 -3.63 -4.50 30.48
N GLY A 103 -3.10 -5.58 31.06
CA GLY A 103 -3.79 -6.36 32.09
C GLY A 103 -4.91 -7.28 31.59
N VAL A 104 -5.09 -7.44 30.28
CA VAL A 104 -6.06 -8.38 29.71
C VAL A 104 -5.40 -9.73 29.48
N ASP A 105 -5.86 -10.75 30.20
CA ASP A 105 -5.40 -12.12 30.01
C ASP A 105 -6.13 -12.79 28.84
N LYS A 106 -5.36 -13.21 27.84
CA LYS A 106 -5.83 -13.87 26.63
C LYS A 106 -6.60 -15.16 26.89
N ASN A 107 -6.23 -15.91 27.95
CA ASN A 107 -6.75 -17.25 28.19
C ASN A 107 -8.08 -17.23 28.97
N THR A 108 -8.30 -16.20 29.78
CA THR A 108 -9.49 -16.08 30.64
C THR A 108 -10.52 -15.08 30.10
N GLN A 109 -10.09 -14.10 29.29
CA GLN A 109 -10.94 -12.99 28.84
C GLN A 109 -10.95 -12.84 27.31
N PHE A 110 -11.35 -13.90 26.59
CA PHE A 110 -11.34 -13.95 25.12
C PHE A 110 -11.99 -12.72 24.46
N TRP A 111 -13.23 -12.37 24.80
CA TRP A 111 -13.95 -11.26 24.15
C TRP A 111 -13.33 -9.90 24.43
N ARG A 112 -12.76 -9.70 25.63
CA ARG A 112 -12.08 -8.46 25.99
C ARG A 112 -10.73 -8.34 25.29
N TYR A 113 -10.01 -9.45 25.17
CA TYR A 113 -8.78 -9.53 24.38
C TYR A 113 -9.06 -9.30 22.88
N PHE A 114 -10.13 -9.88 22.34
CA PHE A 114 -10.53 -9.69 20.96
C PHE A 114 -10.89 -8.23 20.67
N ALA A 115 -11.75 -7.63 21.49
CA ALA A 115 -12.12 -6.21 21.37
C ALA A 115 -10.91 -5.28 21.53
N GLY A 116 -10.03 -5.56 22.49
CA GLY A 116 -8.79 -4.80 22.71
C GLY A 116 -7.83 -4.87 21.53
N ASN A 117 -7.68 -6.04 20.89
CA ASN A 117 -6.85 -6.17 19.68
C ASN A 117 -7.46 -5.43 18.50
N LEU A 118 -8.79 -5.48 18.33
CA LEU A 118 -9.48 -4.75 17.28
C LEU A 118 -9.33 -3.23 17.46
N ALA A 119 -9.52 -2.74 18.69
CA ALA A 119 -9.35 -1.33 19.03
C ALA A 119 -7.89 -0.88 18.86
N SER A 120 -6.92 -1.69 19.31
CA SER A 120 -5.50 -1.44 19.15
C SER A 120 -5.09 -1.36 17.67
N GLY A 121 -5.53 -2.33 16.86
CA GLY A 121 -5.27 -2.35 15.42
C GLY A 121 -5.94 -1.19 14.69
N GLY A 122 -7.19 -0.88 15.03
CA GLY A 122 -7.95 0.22 14.46
C GLY A 122 -7.32 1.59 14.77
N ALA A 123 -6.94 1.83 16.03
CA ALA A 123 -6.29 3.06 16.45
C ALA A 123 -4.90 3.23 15.82
N ALA A 124 -4.06 2.17 15.83
CA ALA A 124 -2.76 2.20 15.18
C ALA A 124 -2.88 2.44 13.66
N GLY A 125 -3.87 1.81 13.02
CA GLY A 125 -4.17 1.99 11.60
C GLY A 125 -4.62 3.41 11.27
N ALA A 126 -5.57 3.97 12.04
CA ALA A 126 -6.06 5.33 11.85
C ALA A 126 -4.93 6.36 12.01
N SER A 127 -4.13 6.26 13.07
CA SER A 127 -3.00 7.15 13.30
C SER A 127 -1.93 7.05 12.22
N SER A 128 -1.69 5.83 11.70
CA SER A 128 -0.78 5.64 10.56
C SER A 128 -1.33 6.31 9.30
N LEU A 129 -2.62 6.11 9.01
CA LEU A 129 -3.29 6.67 7.84
C LEU A 129 -3.27 8.20 7.85
N CYS A 130 -3.36 8.86 9.00
CA CYS A 130 -3.23 10.33 9.07
C CYS A 130 -1.94 10.86 8.40
N ILE A 131 -0.89 10.04 8.34
CA ILE A 131 0.41 10.41 7.76
C ILE A 131 0.61 9.79 6.38
N VAL A 132 0.24 8.51 6.19
CA VAL A 132 0.55 7.78 4.94
C VAL A 132 -0.54 7.85 3.88
N TYR A 133 -1.75 8.32 4.21
CA TYR A 133 -2.85 8.39 3.26
C TYR A 133 -2.56 9.17 1.96
N PRO A 134 -1.79 10.28 1.98
CA PRO A 134 -1.39 10.94 0.73
C PRO A 134 -0.63 10.03 -0.24
N LEU A 135 0.18 9.08 0.27
CA LEU A 135 0.90 8.10 -0.57
C LEU A 135 -0.04 7.04 -1.15
N ASP A 136 -1.02 6.58 -0.36
CA ASP A 136 -2.07 5.66 -0.85
C ASP A 136 -2.94 6.31 -1.93
N PHE A 137 -3.24 7.60 -1.76
CA PHE A 137 -3.97 8.40 -2.75
C PHE A 137 -3.16 8.54 -4.05
N ALA A 138 -1.91 8.99 -3.97
CA ALA A 138 -1.03 9.12 -5.14
C ALA A 138 -0.94 7.79 -5.89
N ARG A 139 -0.63 6.71 -5.17
CA ARG A 139 -0.56 5.36 -5.73
C ARG A 139 -1.79 5.00 -6.55
N THR A 140 -2.98 5.19 -5.99
CA THR A 140 -4.24 4.77 -6.62
C THR A 140 -4.53 5.59 -7.87
N ARG A 141 -4.28 6.90 -7.82
CA ARG A 141 -4.50 7.80 -8.96
C ARG A 141 -3.58 7.49 -10.13
N LEU A 142 -2.31 7.21 -9.86
CA LEU A 142 -1.34 6.85 -10.91
C LEU A 142 -1.65 5.49 -11.52
N ALA A 143 -2.02 4.52 -10.69
CA ALA A 143 -2.35 3.17 -11.17
C ALA A 143 -3.56 3.20 -12.11
N ALA A 144 -4.52 4.07 -11.82
CA ALA A 144 -5.72 4.31 -12.63
C ALA A 144 -5.48 5.13 -13.90
N ASP A 145 -4.39 5.91 -13.96
CA ASP A 145 -4.05 6.71 -15.14
C ASP A 145 -3.66 5.79 -16.32
N ILE A 146 -4.34 5.98 -17.45
CA ILE A 146 -4.11 5.24 -18.70
C ILE A 146 -3.46 6.07 -19.81
N GLY A 147 -3.04 7.30 -19.52
CA GLY A 147 -2.38 8.19 -20.48
C GLY A 147 -1.09 7.59 -21.08
N LYS A 148 -0.91 7.73 -22.40
CA LYS A 148 0.17 7.11 -23.17
C LYS A 148 1.47 7.92 -23.17
N GLY A 149 1.38 9.26 -23.27
CA GLY A 149 2.52 10.19 -23.21
C GLY A 149 2.46 11.16 -22.03
N THR A 150 3.47 12.00 -21.84
CA THR A 150 3.51 13.06 -20.79
C THR A 150 2.40 14.10 -20.94
N THR A 151 1.91 14.32 -22.17
CA THR A 151 0.78 15.20 -22.48
C THR A 151 -0.59 14.55 -22.24
N ASP A 152 -0.70 13.22 -22.37
CA ASP A 152 -1.96 12.48 -22.19
C ASP A 152 -2.15 11.94 -20.77
N ARG A 153 -1.09 11.99 -19.96
CA ARG A 153 -1.13 11.62 -18.54
C ARG A 153 -1.86 12.69 -17.75
N GLN A 154 -2.73 12.23 -16.86
CA GLN A 154 -3.42 13.13 -15.95
C GLN A 154 -2.52 13.53 -14.77
N TYR A 155 -1.49 12.72 -14.47
CA TYR A 155 -0.53 13.00 -13.40
C TYR A 155 0.92 12.90 -13.91
N ASN A 156 1.69 13.96 -13.67
CA ASN A 156 3.11 14.07 -14.04
C ASN A 156 4.06 14.06 -12.82
N GLY A 157 3.51 13.98 -11.61
CA GLY A 157 4.24 13.74 -10.35
C GLY A 157 4.17 12.27 -9.93
N LEU A 158 4.86 11.92 -8.84
CA LEU A 158 5.08 10.57 -8.24
C LEU A 158 4.19 9.50 -8.86
#